data_AF-A0A0L6JGY0-F1
#
_entry.id   AF-A0A0L6JGY0-F1
#
_cell.length_a   1.000
_cell.length_b   1.000
_cell.length_c   1.000
_cell.angle_alpha   90.00
_cell.angle_beta   90.00
_cell.angle_gamma   90.00
#
_symmetry.space_group_name_H-M   'P 1'
#
loop_
_entity.id
_entity.type
_entity.pdbx_description
1 polymer ?
#
loop_
_entity_poly.entity_id
_entity_poly.type
_entity_poly.pdbx_seq_one_letter_code
_entity_poly.pdbx_strand_id
1 'polypeptide(L)'
;MDKTNITKGQVIKNYKVLCEILGHKVKAGKSKILHMKDLERYFKFHFDKQKIIIDEVYDTPKEKVDGRITNGKSKYDNLMDNIITNRVLTYNTIEASKNDLFKNYIELFTPQYNDLFLDTEGFAESNKLGIGITNEYLSKLNNIVMNCTTSALNRLQKKGVIKWSLDMFIKDNPEEYYADPELFQLLKVKEKLAYEEMQIKPFARANISINKKFKRLVCDFINEDINRSIYNYWKVYNISLIKEDIEEQIEDIEELKKRLSISICESVKNRKMFNKEVGIFYPYVADKYKEQLEKLNQLVFGVNEIINIKDNTNIINIENYLNIENENNNEDMFYENEEMFPF
;
A
#
# COMPACT_ATOMS: atom_id res chain seq x y z
N MET A 1 2.05 -33.19 -15.25
CA MET A 1 2.03 -33.48 -13.81
C MET A 1 1.57 -34.91 -13.67
N ASP A 2 2.37 -35.77 -13.07
CA ASP A 2 2.01 -37.18 -12.88
C ASP A 2 1.04 -37.31 -11.70
N LYS A 3 -0.25 -37.40 -12.01
CA LYS A 3 -1.34 -37.54 -11.02
C LYS A 3 -1.40 -38.95 -10.40
N THR A 4 -0.63 -39.89 -10.92
CA THR A 4 -0.69 -41.33 -10.60
C THR A 4 -0.37 -41.66 -9.15
N ASN A 5 0.25 -40.75 -8.40
CA ASN A 5 0.72 -41.00 -7.04
C ASN A 5 -0.09 -40.26 -5.94
N ILE A 6 -1.21 -39.60 -6.29
CA ILE A 6 -2.07 -38.92 -5.33
C ILE A 6 -3.48 -39.52 -5.31
N THR A 7 -3.97 -39.86 -4.12
CA THR A 7 -5.32 -40.38 -3.92
C THR A 7 -6.14 -39.52 -2.95
N LYS A 8 -7.47 -39.56 -3.10
CA LYS A 8 -8.40 -38.90 -2.17
C LYS A 8 -8.24 -39.47 -0.76
N GLY A 9 -8.19 -38.61 0.25
CA GLY A 9 -7.98 -38.96 1.66
C GLY A 9 -6.54 -39.20 2.06
N GLN A 10 -5.58 -39.04 1.13
CA GLN A 10 -4.16 -39.22 1.43
C GLN A 10 -3.65 -38.15 2.40
N VAL A 11 -2.94 -38.60 3.44
CA VAL A 11 -2.32 -37.74 4.45
C VAL A 11 -0.82 -37.63 4.16
N ILE A 12 -0.37 -36.43 3.82
CA ILE A 12 1.02 -36.16 3.44
C ILE A 12 1.69 -35.36 4.56
N LYS A 13 2.85 -35.82 5.03
CA LYS A 13 3.51 -35.29 6.23
C LYS A 13 3.85 -33.80 6.17
N ASN A 14 4.30 -33.32 5.00
CA ASN A 14 4.62 -31.92 4.75
C ASN A 14 4.81 -31.66 3.24
N TYR A 15 5.02 -30.40 2.88
CA TYR A 15 5.24 -29.97 1.49
C TYR A 15 6.44 -30.62 0.79
N LYS A 16 7.51 -30.97 1.52
CA LYS A 16 8.69 -31.62 0.89
C LYS A 16 8.30 -33.00 0.37
N VAL A 17 7.60 -33.78 1.19
CA VAL A 17 7.08 -35.10 0.82
C VAL A 17 6.08 -35.00 -0.32
N LEU A 18 5.22 -33.97 -0.33
CA LEU A 18 4.31 -33.71 -1.46
C LEU A 18 5.09 -33.47 -2.76
N CYS A 19 6.18 -32.68 -2.72
CA CYS A 19 7.01 -32.43 -3.90
C CYS A 19 7.71 -33.70 -4.38
N GLU A 20 8.18 -34.57 -3.48
CA GLU A 20 8.81 -35.86 -3.82
C GLU A 20 7.82 -36.80 -4.51
N ILE A 21 6.61 -36.94 -3.97
CA ILE A 21 5.52 -37.76 -4.56
C ILE A 21 5.19 -37.31 -5.98
N LEU A 22 5.23 -35.99 -6.22
CA LEU A 22 4.91 -35.36 -7.49
C LEU A 22 6.12 -35.18 -8.43
N GLY A 23 7.33 -35.62 -8.03
CA GLY A 23 8.56 -35.45 -8.80
C GLY A 23 8.99 -34.00 -9.01
N HIS A 24 8.53 -33.07 -8.15
CA HIS A 24 8.85 -31.65 -8.23
C HIS A 24 10.02 -31.27 -7.31
N LYS A 25 10.83 -30.28 -7.73
CA LYS A 25 11.85 -29.67 -6.86
C LYS A 25 11.18 -28.87 -5.74
N VAL A 26 11.67 -29.05 -4.51
CA VAL A 26 11.21 -28.29 -3.34
C VAL A 26 11.51 -26.80 -3.55
N LYS A 27 10.47 -25.96 -3.44
CA LYS A 27 10.58 -24.49 -3.51
C LYS A 27 10.48 -23.87 -2.11
N ALA A 28 10.99 -22.65 -1.96
CA ALA A 28 10.91 -21.85 -0.73
C ALA A 28 10.29 -20.47 -1.00
N GLY A 29 9.90 -19.76 0.07
CA GLY A 29 9.37 -18.38 0.01
C GLY A 29 8.14 -18.21 -0.91
N LYS A 30 8.11 -17.11 -1.66
CA LYS A 30 7.03 -16.79 -2.61
C LYS A 30 6.82 -17.89 -3.67
N SER A 31 7.89 -18.55 -4.10
CA SER A 31 7.82 -19.66 -5.07
C SER A 31 7.11 -20.90 -4.51
N LYS A 32 7.20 -21.15 -3.20
CA LYS A 32 6.43 -22.22 -2.53
C LYS A 32 4.93 -21.91 -2.54
N ILE A 33 4.57 -20.68 -2.18
CA ILE A 33 3.17 -20.22 -2.14
C ILE A 33 2.54 -20.33 -3.53
N LEU A 34 3.24 -19.85 -4.57
CA LEU A 34 2.79 -19.94 -5.96
C LEU A 34 2.63 -21.39 -6.43
N HIS A 35 3.55 -22.28 -6.03
CA HIS A 35 3.45 -23.69 -6.38
C HIS A 35 2.22 -24.34 -5.71
N MET A 36 1.97 -24.07 -4.43
CA MET A 36 0.78 -24.58 -3.73
C MET A 36 -0.52 -24.10 -4.40
N LYS A 37 -0.57 -22.82 -4.79
CA LYS A 37 -1.72 -22.27 -5.52
C LYS A 37 -1.92 -22.91 -6.89
N ASP A 38 -0.85 -23.31 -7.57
CA ASP A 38 -0.96 -24.08 -8.83
C ASP A 38 -1.44 -25.51 -8.57
N LEU A 39 -1.06 -26.12 -7.43
CA LEU A 39 -1.51 -27.46 -7.03
C LEU A 39 -3.01 -27.52 -6.70
N GLU A 40 -3.61 -26.44 -6.19
CA GLU A 40 -5.07 -26.32 -5.97
C GLU A 40 -5.89 -26.52 -7.25
N ARG A 41 -5.25 -26.41 -8.42
CA ARG A 41 -5.89 -26.72 -9.71
C ARG A 41 -6.06 -28.21 -9.95
N TYR A 42 -5.22 -29.04 -9.32
CA TYR A 42 -5.18 -30.47 -9.56
C TYR A 42 -5.89 -31.25 -8.45
N PHE A 43 -5.89 -30.73 -7.22
CA PHE A 43 -6.58 -31.34 -6.08
C PHE A 43 -6.92 -30.30 -5.02
N LYS A 44 -7.99 -30.53 -4.27
CA LYS A 44 -8.34 -29.77 -3.07
C LYS A 44 -7.62 -30.36 -1.87
N PHE A 45 -7.05 -29.51 -1.04
CA PHE A 45 -6.39 -29.95 0.19
C PHE A 45 -6.57 -28.92 1.30
N HIS A 46 -6.45 -29.38 2.54
CA HIS A 46 -6.34 -28.53 3.72
C HIS A 46 -5.16 -28.96 4.57
N PHE A 47 -4.76 -28.08 5.48
CA PHE A 47 -3.69 -28.37 6.44
C PHE A 47 -4.30 -28.84 7.77
N ASP A 48 -3.81 -29.98 8.25
CA ASP A 48 -3.97 -30.39 9.64
C ASP A 48 -2.60 -30.29 10.33
N LYS A 49 -2.40 -29.20 11.07
CA LYS A 49 -1.10 -28.79 11.64
C LYS A 49 -0.02 -28.66 10.56
N GLN A 50 0.91 -29.61 10.50
CA GLN A 50 1.99 -29.64 9.49
C GLN A 50 1.68 -30.57 8.32
N LYS A 51 0.61 -31.36 8.41
CA LYS A 51 0.20 -32.35 7.42
C LYS A 51 -0.72 -31.72 6.38
N ILE A 52 -0.69 -32.27 5.18
CA ILE A 52 -1.53 -31.88 4.04
C ILE A 52 -2.48 -33.05 3.79
N ILE A 53 -3.78 -32.80 3.85
CA ILE A 53 -4.81 -33.82 3.61
C ILE A 53 -5.46 -33.52 2.27
N ILE A 54 -5.47 -34.50 1.37
CA ILE A 54 -6.08 -34.37 0.04
C ILE A 54 -7.57 -34.69 0.14
N ASP A 55 -8.41 -33.68 -0.03
CA ASP A 55 -9.87 -33.80 0.07
C ASP A 55 -10.50 -34.33 -1.21
N GLU A 56 -9.94 -33.94 -2.36
CA GLU A 56 -10.48 -34.24 -3.68
C GLU A 56 -9.38 -34.15 -4.73
N VAL A 57 -9.36 -35.08 -5.69
CA VAL A 57 -8.45 -35.03 -6.85
C VAL A 57 -9.29 -34.81 -8.09
N TYR A 58 -8.93 -33.80 -8.89
CA TYR A 58 -9.67 -33.45 -10.10
C TYR A 58 -9.16 -34.25 -11.31
N ASP A 59 -10.06 -34.87 -12.06
CA ASP A 59 -9.71 -35.59 -13.30
C ASP A 59 -9.14 -34.63 -14.36
N THR A 60 -9.82 -33.48 -14.54
CA THR A 60 -9.34 -32.36 -15.37
C THR A 60 -8.85 -31.24 -14.45
N PRO A 61 -7.59 -30.77 -14.58
CA PRO A 61 -7.12 -29.63 -13.78
C PRO A 61 -7.98 -28.40 -14.02
N LYS A 62 -8.30 -27.64 -12.97
CA LYS A 62 -8.94 -26.33 -13.11
C LYS A 62 -8.10 -25.43 -14.01
N GLU A 63 -8.76 -24.60 -14.78
CA GLU A 63 -8.08 -23.67 -15.68
C GLU A 63 -7.06 -22.83 -14.93
N LYS A 64 -5.90 -22.61 -15.56
CA LYS A 64 -4.90 -21.70 -15.03
C LYS A 64 -5.40 -20.29 -15.28
N VAL A 65 -6.00 -19.67 -14.27
CA VAL A 65 -6.26 -18.24 -14.32
C VAL A 65 -4.91 -17.53 -14.15
N ASP A 66 -4.20 -17.31 -15.26
CA ASP A 66 -3.04 -16.43 -15.27
C ASP A 66 -3.54 -14.99 -15.19
N GLY A 67 -3.48 -14.42 -13.98
CA GLY A 67 -3.79 -13.01 -13.76
C GLY A 67 -2.85 -12.03 -14.48
N ARG A 68 -1.88 -12.51 -15.27
CA ARG A 68 -1.08 -11.69 -16.20
C ARG A 68 -1.71 -11.62 -17.59
N ILE A 69 -2.43 -12.66 -18.02
CA ILE A 69 -3.01 -12.76 -19.38
C ILE A 69 -4.32 -11.98 -19.47
N THR A 70 -5.11 -11.90 -18.40
CA THR A 70 -6.28 -11.01 -18.31
C THR A 70 -5.92 -9.55 -18.00
N ASN A 71 -4.67 -9.29 -17.57
CA ASN A 71 -4.14 -7.96 -17.25
C ASN A 71 -3.08 -7.50 -18.28
N GLY A 72 -3.33 -7.70 -19.58
CA GLY A 72 -2.61 -6.93 -20.62
C GLY A 72 -2.80 -5.41 -20.47
N LYS A 73 -3.72 -5.01 -19.60
CA LYS A 73 -4.01 -3.68 -19.10
C LYS A 73 -3.53 -3.59 -17.64
N SER A 74 -2.63 -2.64 -17.35
CA SER A 74 -2.22 -2.34 -15.98
C SER A 74 -3.46 -2.06 -15.13
N LYS A 75 -3.47 -2.34 -13.81
CA LYS A 75 -4.63 -2.09 -12.93
C LYS A 75 -5.20 -0.67 -13.08
N TYR A 76 -4.34 0.28 -13.44
CA TYR A 76 -4.65 1.70 -13.68
C TYR A 76 -4.35 2.11 -15.13
N ASP A 77 -4.19 1.15 -16.04
CA ASP A 77 -3.77 1.34 -17.43
C ASP A 77 -2.59 2.31 -17.55
N ASN A 78 -2.61 3.13 -18.60
CA ASN A 78 -1.79 4.33 -18.77
C ASN A 78 -2.52 5.58 -18.26
N LEU A 79 -3.60 5.47 -17.46
CA LEU A 79 -4.39 6.64 -17.02
C LEU A 79 -3.52 7.65 -16.26
N MET A 80 -2.73 7.17 -15.31
CA MET A 80 -1.77 8.01 -14.58
C MET A 80 -0.65 8.52 -15.51
N ASP A 81 -0.19 7.72 -16.48
CA ASP A 81 0.82 8.16 -17.46
C ASP A 81 0.30 9.33 -18.29
N ASN A 82 -0.94 9.24 -18.78
CA ASN A 82 -1.58 10.25 -19.63
C ASN A 82 -1.78 11.56 -18.86
N ILE A 83 -2.31 11.49 -17.63
CA ILE A 83 -2.50 12.69 -16.78
C ILE A 83 -1.15 13.35 -16.50
N ILE A 84 -0.15 12.59 -16.03
CA ILE A 84 1.18 13.15 -15.77
C ILE A 84 1.76 13.79 -17.04
N THR A 85 1.63 13.13 -18.20
CA THR A 85 2.10 13.65 -19.49
C THR A 85 1.47 15.00 -19.81
N ASN A 86 0.14 15.11 -19.72
CA ASN A 86 -0.56 16.37 -19.98
C ASN A 86 -0.15 17.46 -18.99
N ARG A 87 0.01 17.13 -17.70
CA ARG A 87 0.45 18.12 -16.71
C ARG A 87 1.86 18.62 -17.00
N VAL A 88 2.82 17.74 -17.34
CA VAL A 88 4.17 18.22 -17.69
C VAL A 88 4.21 18.96 -19.03
N LEU A 89 3.32 18.65 -19.99
CA LEU A 89 3.18 19.44 -21.21
C LEU A 89 2.68 20.86 -20.91
N THR A 90 1.73 21.00 -19.99
CA THR A 90 1.21 22.32 -19.58
C THR A 90 2.24 23.15 -18.80
N TYR A 91 2.94 22.54 -17.84
CA TYR A 91 3.82 23.26 -16.92
C TYR A 91 5.29 23.28 -17.31
N ASN A 92 5.71 22.43 -18.28
CA ASN A 92 7.08 22.12 -18.68
C ASN A 92 7.93 21.46 -17.57
N THR A 93 7.89 22.01 -16.36
CA THR A 93 8.51 21.50 -15.15
C THR A 93 7.51 21.54 -14.00
N ILE A 94 7.49 20.48 -13.19
CA ILE A 94 6.71 20.40 -11.96
C ILE A 94 7.70 20.17 -10.81
N GLU A 95 7.79 21.14 -9.91
CA GLU A 95 8.49 21.04 -8.63
C GLU A 95 7.46 21.14 -7.51
N ALA A 96 7.12 20.01 -6.89
CA ALA A 96 5.98 19.95 -5.97
C ALA A 96 6.21 19.01 -4.79
N SER A 97 5.71 19.39 -3.62
CA SER A 97 5.54 18.44 -2.52
C SER A 97 4.51 17.36 -2.91
N LYS A 98 4.48 16.24 -2.20
CA LYS A 98 3.48 15.17 -2.45
C LYS A 98 2.04 15.71 -2.49
N ASN A 99 1.65 16.50 -1.49
CA ASN A 99 0.29 16.99 -1.39
C ASN A 99 -0.03 17.98 -2.51
N ASP A 100 0.93 18.84 -2.84
CA ASP A 100 0.80 19.82 -3.92
C ASP A 100 0.69 19.14 -5.29
N LEU A 101 1.51 18.13 -5.55
CA LEU A 101 1.46 17.31 -6.76
C LEU A 101 0.07 16.70 -6.96
N PHE A 102 -0.48 16.03 -5.95
CA PHE A 102 -1.76 15.33 -6.10
C PHE A 102 -2.99 16.25 -6.04
N LYS A 103 -2.88 17.41 -5.39
CA LYS A 103 -4.00 18.35 -5.24
C LYS A 103 -4.05 19.36 -6.38
N ASN A 104 -2.94 20.01 -6.68
CA ASN A 104 -2.91 21.20 -7.54
C ASN A 104 -2.42 20.89 -8.96
N TYR A 105 -1.58 19.88 -9.15
CA TYR A 105 -1.11 19.48 -10.48
C TYR A 105 -1.97 18.36 -11.07
N ILE A 106 -2.08 17.22 -10.36
CA ILE A 106 -2.82 16.04 -10.84
C ILE A 106 -4.33 16.19 -10.58
N GLU A 107 -4.73 16.99 -9.58
CA GLU A 107 -6.15 17.16 -9.17
C GLU A 107 -6.85 15.85 -8.79
N LEU A 108 -6.07 14.90 -8.27
CA LEU A 108 -6.55 13.59 -7.86
C LEU A 108 -7.39 13.67 -6.58
N PHE A 109 -7.00 14.55 -5.67
CA PHE A 109 -7.62 14.69 -4.36
C PHE A 109 -8.36 16.01 -4.19
N THR A 110 -9.43 15.96 -3.41
CA THR A 110 -10.17 17.14 -2.95
C THR A 110 -9.34 17.95 -1.92
N PRO A 111 -9.76 19.18 -1.59
CA PRO A 111 -9.13 19.96 -0.53
C PRO A 111 -9.09 19.25 0.83
N GLN A 112 -10.07 18.41 1.14
CA GLN A 112 -10.22 17.68 2.42
C GLN A 112 -9.12 16.64 2.64
N TYR A 113 -8.40 16.21 1.58
CA TYR A 113 -7.24 15.33 1.73
C TYR A 113 -6.14 15.94 2.62
N ASN A 114 -5.96 17.25 2.56
CA ASN A 114 -4.96 17.91 3.41
C ASN A 114 -5.31 17.76 4.89
N ASP A 115 -6.58 17.93 5.24
CA ASP A 115 -7.04 17.79 6.63
C ASP A 115 -6.85 16.35 7.10
N LEU A 116 -7.21 15.37 6.27
CA LEU A 116 -6.96 13.95 6.55
C LEU A 116 -5.47 13.65 6.78
N PHE A 117 -4.58 14.23 5.98
CA PHE A 117 -3.14 14.00 6.06
C PHE A 117 -2.46 14.76 7.21
N LEU A 118 -2.94 15.96 7.53
CA LEU A 118 -2.35 16.85 8.53
C LEU A 118 -2.91 16.66 9.94
N ASP A 119 -4.13 16.16 10.07
CA ASP A 119 -4.79 15.87 11.34
C ASP A 119 -5.82 14.73 11.16
N THR A 120 -5.32 13.49 11.08
CA THR A 120 -6.19 12.33 10.87
C THR A 120 -7.20 12.12 12.00
N GLU A 121 -6.84 12.47 13.24
CA GLU A 121 -7.72 12.35 14.41
C GLU A 121 -8.84 13.40 14.36
N GLY A 122 -8.51 14.68 14.21
CA GLY A 122 -9.49 15.75 14.09
C GLY A 122 -10.37 15.61 12.84
N PHE A 123 -9.81 15.10 11.74
CA PHE A 123 -10.55 14.76 10.53
C PHE A 123 -11.57 13.64 10.80
N ALA A 124 -11.17 12.56 11.49
CA ALA A 124 -12.06 11.46 11.81
C ALA A 124 -13.20 11.92 12.73
N GLU A 125 -12.89 12.70 13.77
CA GLU A 125 -13.87 13.24 14.71
C GLU A 125 -14.89 14.15 14.02
N SER A 126 -14.41 15.14 13.26
CA SER A 126 -15.25 16.11 12.54
C SER A 126 -16.20 15.42 11.55
N ASN A 127 -15.79 14.29 11.00
CA ASN A 127 -16.55 13.52 10.03
C ASN A 127 -17.29 12.32 10.64
N LYS A 128 -17.27 12.13 11.97
CA LYS A 128 -17.92 10.99 12.66
C LYS A 128 -17.46 9.63 12.11
N LEU A 129 -16.15 9.49 11.87
CA LEU A 129 -15.50 8.28 11.37
C LEU A 129 -14.69 7.61 12.48
N GLY A 130 -14.53 6.29 12.41
CA GLY A 130 -13.67 5.55 13.32
C GLY A 130 -12.19 5.79 13.00
N ILE A 131 -11.41 6.26 13.98
CA ILE A 131 -9.99 6.57 13.81
C ILE A 131 -9.18 5.38 13.24
N GLY A 132 -9.52 4.14 13.66
CA GLY A 132 -8.86 2.93 13.15
C GLY A 132 -9.04 2.72 11.65
N ILE A 133 -10.26 2.89 11.13
CA ILE A 133 -10.51 2.73 9.69
C ILE A 133 -9.97 3.90 8.89
N THR A 134 -10.03 5.12 9.43
CA THR A 134 -9.45 6.31 8.80
C THR A 134 -7.94 6.18 8.62
N ASN A 135 -7.23 5.71 9.65
CA ASN A 135 -5.79 5.43 9.58
C ASN A 135 -5.46 4.33 8.57
N GLU A 136 -6.22 3.23 8.57
CA GLU A 136 -6.01 2.14 7.60
C GLU A 136 -6.25 2.63 6.18
N TYR A 137 -7.32 3.40 5.96
CA TYR A 137 -7.64 4.00 4.67
C TYR A 137 -6.51 4.93 4.20
N LEU A 138 -6.05 5.86 5.04
CA LEU A 138 -4.95 6.77 4.70
C LEU A 138 -3.66 6.01 4.37
N SER A 139 -3.35 4.94 5.12
CA SER A 139 -2.22 4.07 4.87
C SER A 139 -2.33 3.38 3.50
N LYS A 140 -3.48 2.77 3.18
CA LYS A 140 -3.70 2.12 1.87
C LYS A 140 -3.72 3.11 0.72
N LEU A 141 -4.34 4.28 0.91
CA LEU A 141 -4.34 5.37 -0.04
C LEU A 141 -2.92 5.79 -0.39
N ASN A 142 -2.11 6.12 0.62
CA ASN A 142 -0.72 6.52 0.39
C ASN A 142 0.03 5.42 -0.35
N ASN A 143 -0.07 4.16 0.06
CA ASN A 143 0.65 3.06 -0.58
C ASN A 143 0.24 2.86 -2.05
N ILE A 144 -1.07 2.80 -2.31
CA ILE A 144 -1.60 2.50 -3.65
C ILE A 144 -1.32 3.65 -4.62
N VAL A 145 -1.63 4.89 -4.21
CA VAL A 145 -1.44 6.06 -5.06
C VAL A 145 0.04 6.27 -5.36
N MET A 146 0.91 6.19 -4.34
CA MET A 146 2.35 6.38 -4.51
C MET A 146 2.98 5.32 -5.42
N ASN A 147 2.56 4.06 -5.28
CA ASN A 147 3.03 3.00 -6.16
C ASN A 147 2.56 3.19 -7.61
N CYS A 148 1.30 3.63 -7.79
CA CYS A 148 0.75 3.94 -9.11
C CYS A 148 1.54 5.08 -9.78
N THR A 149 1.72 6.20 -9.08
CA THR A 149 2.45 7.38 -9.56
C THR A 149 3.91 7.07 -9.84
N THR A 150 4.62 6.43 -8.92
CA THR A 150 6.03 6.06 -9.10
C THR A 150 6.20 5.13 -10.30
N SER A 151 5.28 4.19 -10.50
CA SER A 151 5.29 3.31 -11.66
C SER A 151 5.07 4.08 -12.96
N ALA A 152 4.15 5.04 -12.98
CA ALA A 152 3.89 5.90 -14.13
C ALA A 152 5.11 6.77 -14.47
N LEU A 153 5.68 7.45 -13.47
CA LEU A 153 6.89 8.27 -13.64
C LEU A 153 8.06 7.44 -14.19
N ASN A 154 8.29 6.25 -13.64
CA ASN A 154 9.32 5.34 -14.15
C ASN A 154 9.08 4.88 -15.59
N ARG A 155 7.83 4.58 -15.96
CA ARG A 155 7.48 4.21 -17.33
C ARG A 155 7.72 5.38 -18.29
N LEU A 156 7.28 6.59 -17.94
CA LEU A 156 7.45 7.79 -18.75
C LEU A 156 8.93 8.15 -18.91
N GLN A 157 9.73 8.06 -17.84
CA GLN A 157 11.18 8.27 -17.93
C GLN A 157 11.88 7.21 -18.79
N LYS A 158 11.49 5.94 -18.65
CA LYS A 158 12.02 4.87 -19.51
C LYS A 158 11.67 5.08 -20.98
N LYS A 159 10.51 5.68 -21.28
CA LYS A 159 10.08 6.08 -22.62
C LYS A 159 10.78 7.35 -23.12
N GLY A 160 11.57 8.02 -22.30
CA GLY A 160 12.24 9.29 -22.64
C GLY A 160 11.30 10.48 -22.73
N VAL A 161 10.11 10.40 -22.13
CA VAL A 161 9.10 11.47 -22.13
C VAL A 161 9.46 12.53 -21.09
N ILE A 162 9.83 12.10 -19.88
CA ILE A 162 10.18 12.97 -18.76
C ILE A 162 11.51 12.56 -18.15
N LYS A 163 12.11 13.48 -17.40
CA LYS A 163 13.10 13.21 -16.37
C LYS A 163 12.44 13.46 -15.03
N TRP A 164 12.57 12.53 -14.08
CA TRP A 164 12.06 12.74 -12.75
C TRP A 164 13.02 12.28 -11.65
N SER A 165 12.97 12.99 -10.52
CA SER A 165 13.66 12.67 -9.29
C SER A 165 12.78 13.00 -8.08
N LEU A 166 13.12 12.38 -6.94
CA LEU A 166 12.53 12.70 -5.65
C LEU A 166 13.66 13.26 -4.79
N ASP A 167 13.79 14.58 -4.82
CA ASP A 167 14.89 15.28 -4.19
C ASP A 167 14.50 15.76 -2.78
N MET A 168 15.50 15.99 -1.94
CA MET A 168 15.28 16.48 -0.59
C MET A 168 15.46 18.00 -0.59
N PHE A 169 14.42 18.71 -0.19
CA PHE A 169 14.44 20.16 -0.06
C PHE A 169 14.64 20.53 1.42
N ILE A 170 15.53 21.48 1.64
CA ILE A 170 16.03 21.90 2.94
C ILE A 170 15.57 23.33 3.20
N LYS A 171 15.12 23.55 4.43
CA LYS A 171 14.81 24.87 4.95
C LYS A 171 15.82 25.19 6.05
N ASP A 172 16.80 25.97 5.66
CA ASP A 172 17.85 26.56 6.49
C ASP A 172 17.48 28.02 6.75
N ASN A 173 17.92 28.63 7.84
CA ASN A 173 17.58 30.03 8.07
C ASN A 173 18.69 30.93 7.48
N PRO A 174 18.46 31.73 6.42
CA PRO A 174 17.20 32.06 5.73
C PRO A 174 16.99 31.35 4.37
N GLU A 175 17.85 30.40 4.01
CA GLU A 175 17.90 29.81 2.66
C GLU A 175 17.03 28.56 2.49
N GLU A 176 16.47 28.42 1.28
CA GLU A 176 15.75 27.24 0.85
C GLU A 176 16.46 26.64 -0.36
N TYR A 177 16.84 25.36 -0.28
CA TYR A 177 17.66 24.71 -1.32
C TYR A 177 17.47 23.19 -1.37
N TYR A 178 17.85 22.59 -2.50
CA TYR A 178 17.94 21.14 -2.64
C TYR A 178 19.21 20.61 -1.96
N ALA A 179 19.08 19.56 -1.16
CA ALA A 179 20.22 18.88 -0.57
C ALA A 179 21.12 18.33 -1.67
N ASP A 180 22.41 18.63 -1.58
CA ASP A 180 23.42 17.96 -2.40
C ASP A 180 23.52 16.46 -2.02
N PRO A 181 24.23 15.64 -2.82
CA PRO A 181 24.35 14.20 -2.55
C PRO A 181 24.95 13.87 -1.17
N GLU A 182 25.83 14.70 -0.63
CA GLU A 182 26.48 14.47 0.66
C GLU A 182 25.49 14.71 1.81
N LEU A 183 24.82 15.86 1.80
CA LEU A 183 23.78 16.22 2.77
C LEU A 183 22.59 15.25 2.68
N PHE A 184 22.22 14.79 1.49
CA PHE A 184 21.18 13.79 1.31
C PHE A 184 21.52 12.45 1.98
N GLN A 185 22.76 11.98 1.84
CA GLN A 185 23.20 10.76 2.53
C GLN A 185 23.30 10.97 4.04
N LEU A 186 23.77 12.14 4.47
CA LEU A 186 23.81 12.49 5.88
C LEU A 186 22.40 12.46 6.50
N LEU A 187 21.40 13.08 5.85
CA LEU A 187 20.00 13.03 6.27
C LEU A 187 19.49 11.60 6.43
N LYS A 188 19.80 10.71 5.50
CA LYS A 188 19.42 9.29 5.61
C LYS A 188 20.06 8.59 6.80
N VAL A 189 21.32 8.90 7.11
CA VAL A 189 22.01 8.36 8.27
C VAL A 189 21.39 8.90 9.56
N LYS A 190 21.15 10.22 9.64
CA LYS A 190 20.55 10.85 10.82
C LYS A 190 19.08 10.46 11.03
N GLU A 191 18.31 10.21 9.97
CA GLU A 191 16.96 9.63 10.10
C GLU A 191 17.00 8.25 10.77
N LYS A 192 17.98 7.39 10.43
CA LYS A 192 18.15 6.08 11.09
C LYS A 192 18.47 6.22 12.57
N LEU A 193 19.40 7.11 12.91
CA LEU A 193 19.75 7.40 14.31
C LEU A 193 18.54 7.93 15.09
N ALA A 194 17.73 8.82 14.50
CA ALA A 194 16.52 9.32 15.14
C ALA A 194 15.47 8.23 15.39
N TYR A 195 15.36 7.23 14.52
CA TYR A 195 14.48 6.07 14.77
C TYR A 195 14.95 5.26 15.98
N GLU A 196 16.27 5.03 16.08
CA GLU A 196 16.88 4.29 17.18
C GLU A 196 16.73 5.05 18.51
N GLU A 197 17.08 6.34 18.52
CA GLU A 197 17.01 7.21 19.71
C GLU A 197 15.58 7.34 20.25
N MET A 198 14.62 7.55 19.36
CA MET A 198 13.21 7.66 19.74
C MET A 198 12.55 6.30 20.02
N GLN A 199 13.23 5.19 19.71
CA GLN A 199 12.70 3.83 19.75
C GLN A 199 11.37 3.68 18.99
N ILE A 200 11.22 4.41 17.89
CA ILE A 200 10.03 4.36 17.05
C ILE A 200 10.34 3.67 15.73
N LYS A 201 9.33 3.00 15.19
CA LYS A 201 9.37 2.50 13.82
C LYS A 201 8.83 3.56 12.85
N PRO A 202 9.16 3.47 11.56
CA PRO A 202 8.67 4.42 10.56
C PRO A 202 7.16 4.66 10.54
N PHE A 203 6.36 3.62 10.82
CA PHE A 203 4.90 3.77 10.86
C PHE A 203 4.43 4.77 11.92
N ALA A 204 5.19 4.94 13.02
CA ALA A 204 4.84 5.87 14.09
C ALA A 204 4.86 7.34 13.63
N ARG A 205 5.61 7.65 12.55
CA ARG A 205 5.64 8.97 11.91
C ARG A 205 4.34 9.33 11.19
N ALA A 206 3.36 8.42 11.12
CA ALA A 206 2.00 8.76 10.71
C ALA A 206 1.35 9.73 11.71
N ASN A 207 1.71 9.65 13.00
CA ASN A 207 1.27 10.63 13.99
C ASN A 207 2.06 11.95 13.84
N ILE A 208 1.34 13.06 13.69
CA ILE A 208 1.94 14.37 13.43
C ILE A 208 2.85 14.84 14.56
N SER A 209 2.45 14.65 15.82
CA SER A 209 3.23 15.04 16.99
C SER A 209 4.53 14.25 17.08
N ILE A 210 4.48 12.95 16.78
CA ILE A 210 5.68 12.10 16.70
C ILE A 210 6.58 12.55 15.54
N ASN A 211 6.01 12.79 14.35
CA ASN A 211 6.79 13.19 13.18
C ASN A 211 7.44 14.57 13.34
N LYS A 212 6.79 15.52 14.03
CA LYS A 212 7.38 16.83 14.38
C LYS A 212 8.59 16.66 15.29
N LYS A 213 8.48 15.85 16.35
CA LYS A 213 9.60 15.53 17.24
C LYS A 213 10.74 14.84 16.50
N PHE A 214 10.41 13.86 15.65
CA PHE A 214 11.37 13.14 14.83
C PHE A 214 12.14 14.08 13.89
N LYS A 215 11.44 14.92 13.12
CA LYS A 215 12.10 15.87 12.20
C LYS A 215 13.03 16.82 12.95
N ARG A 216 12.59 17.35 14.09
CA ARG A 216 13.41 18.22 14.92
C ARG A 216 14.68 17.52 15.38
N LEU A 217 14.57 16.29 15.90
CA LEU A 217 15.73 15.52 16.33
C LEU A 217 16.73 15.26 15.19
N VAL A 218 16.23 14.95 13.99
CA VAL A 218 17.09 14.78 12.80
C VAL A 218 17.80 16.09 12.46
N CYS A 219 17.09 17.23 12.49
CA CYS A 219 17.71 18.54 12.27
C CYS A 219 18.78 18.85 13.32
N ASP A 220 18.51 18.57 14.60
CA ASP A 220 19.45 18.77 15.71
C ASP A 220 20.75 17.97 15.45
N PHE A 221 20.64 16.68 15.12
CA PHE A 221 21.80 15.83 14.78
C PHE A 221 22.61 16.30 13.57
N ILE A 222 21.96 16.93 12.59
CA ILE A 222 22.65 17.44 11.40
C ILE A 222 23.35 18.75 11.72
N ASN A 223 22.66 19.65 12.42
CA ASN A 223 23.19 20.96 12.77
C ASN A 223 24.46 20.85 13.63
N GLU A 224 24.55 19.82 14.48
CA GLU A 224 25.77 19.47 15.23
C GLU A 224 26.94 19.09 14.30
N ASP A 225 26.68 18.36 13.22
CA ASP A 225 27.73 17.88 12.31
C ASP A 225 28.23 18.96 11.34
N ILE A 226 27.31 19.77 10.79
CA ILE A 226 27.63 20.69 9.68
C ILE A 226 27.60 22.17 10.06
N ASN A 227 27.38 22.48 11.34
CA ASN A 227 27.30 23.85 11.86
C ASN A 227 26.36 24.76 11.04
N ARG A 228 25.17 24.25 10.72
CA ARG A 228 24.08 24.98 10.05
C ARG A 228 22.85 25.09 10.95
N SER A 229 21.82 25.80 10.48
CA SER A 229 20.57 26.02 11.21
C SER A 229 19.39 25.48 10.42
N ILE A 230 19.49 24.23 9.97
CA ILE A 230 18.41 23.51 9.30
C ILE A 230 17.30 23.27 10.31
N TYR A 231 16.08 23.68 9.97
CA TYR A 231 14.92 23.50 10.86
C TYR A 231 13.79 22.69 10.24
N ASN A 232 13.83 22.46 8.92
CA ASN A 232 12.90 21.54 8.28
C ASN A 232 13.51 20.96 6.99
N TYR A 233 13.00 19.80 6.60
CA TYR A 233 13.29 19.18 5.32
C TYR A 233 12.08 18.38 4.84
N TRP A 234 11.91 18.26 3.53
CA TRP A 234 10.88 17.43 2.93
C TRP A 234 11.28 16.96 1.53
N LYS A 235 10.57 15.97 1.02
CA LYS A 235 10.79 15.47 -0.34
C LYS A 235 9.96 16.27 -1.34
N VAL A 236 10.58 16.59 -2.47
CA VAL A 236 9.97 17.31 -3.58
C VAL A 236 10.10 16.44 -4.83
N TYR A 237 8.99 16.31 -5.55
CA TYR A 237 8.99 15.74 -6.88
C TYR A 237 9.49 16.78 -7.85
N ASN A 238 10.56 16.44 -8.56
CA ASN A 238 11.06 17.23 -9.67
C ASN A 238 10.80 16.44 -10.94
N ILE A 239 9.92 16.96 -11.80
CA ILE A 239 9.50 16.32 -13.03
C ILE A 239 9.68 17.33 -14.16
N SER A 240 10.47 17.00 -15.16
CA SER A 240 10.74 17.88 -16.31
C SER A 240 10.46 17.14 -17.61
N LEU A 241 9.86 17.84 -18.56
CA LEU A 241 9.66 17.33 -19.91
C LEU A 241 11.02 17.20 -20.62
N ILE A 242 11.26 16.05 -21.26
CA ILE A 242 12.45 15.86 -22.12
C ILE A 242 12.09 16.04 -23.59
N LYS A 243 10.93 15.53 -24.00
CA LYS A 243 10.51 15.49 -25.39
C LYS A 243 9.37 16.48 -25.62
N GLU A 244 9.65 17.51 -26.39
CA GLU A 244 8.68 18.58 -26.72
C GLU A 244 7.65 18.12 -27.78
N ASP A 245 7.98 17.14 -28.62
CA ASP A 245 7.09 16.61 -29.66
C ASP A 245 6.15 15.50 -29.14
N ILE A 246 5.45 15.75 -28.04
CA ILE A 246 4.44 14.82 -27.51
C ILE A 246 3.07 15.46 -27.62
N GLU A 247 2.15 14.75 -28.28
CA GLU A 247 0.75 15.17 -28.37
C GLU A 247 0.04 14.98 -27.03
N GLU A 248 -0.93 15.86 -26.77
CA GLU A 248 -1.80 15.74 -25.61
C GLU A 248 -2.52 14.37 -25.61
N GLN A 249 -2.52 13.73 -24.46
CA GLN A 249 -3.09 12.39 -24.28
C GLN A 249 -4.56 12.50 -23.85
N ILE A 250 -5.40 11.56 -24.30
CA ILE A 250 -6.75 11.44 -23.75
C ILE A 250 -6.64 11.04 -22.28
N GLU A 251 -7.13 11.89 -21.39
CA GLU A 251 -7.17 11.64 -19.94
C GLU A 251 -8.58 11.34 -19.45
N ASP A 252 -8.67 10.47 -18.45
CA ASP A 252 -9.92 10.16 -17.73
C ASP A 252 -9.59 10.09 -16.24
N ILE A 253 -9.54 11.26 -15.62
CA ILE A 253 -9.22 11.42 -14.20
C ILE A 253 -10.29 10.79 -13.31
N GLU A 254 -11.56 10.83 -13.73
CA GLU A 254 -12.68 10.28 -12.96
C GLU A 254 -12.62 8.75 -12.92
N GLU A 255 -12.30 8.10 -14.05
CA GLU A 255 -12.05 6.65 -14.06
C GLU A 255 -10.81 6.28 -13.22
N LEU A 256 -9.74 7.10 -13.23
CA LEU A 256 -8.59 6.88 -12.36
C LEU A 256 -8.97 6.96 -10.88
N LYS A 257 -9.67 8.02 -10.47
CA LYS A 257 -10.17 8.20 -9.09
C LYS A 257 -11.01 7.00 -8.66
N LYS A 258 -11.93 6.56 -9.51
CA LYS A 258 -12.77 5.38 -9.27
C LYS A 258 -11.98 4.08 -9.11
N ARG A 259 -11.00 3.80 -9.97
CA ARG A 259 -10.18 2.57 -9.86
C ARG A 259 -9.30 2.59 -8.61
N LEU A 260 -8.75 3.75 -8.26
CA LEU A 260 -7.95 3.91 -7.05
C LEU A 260 -8.81 3.75 -5.81
N SER A 261 -9.99 4.38 -5.75
CA SER A 261 -10.91 4.29 -4.61
C SER A 261 -11.35 2.84 -4.35
N ILE A 262 -11.71 2.10 -5.40
CA ILE A 262 -12.03 0.66 -5.31
C ILE A 262 -10.84 -0.12 -4.75
N SER A 263 -9.65 0.11 -5.30
CA SER A 263 -8.42 -0.59 -4.85
C SER A 263 -8.11 -0.35 -3.38
N ILE A 264 -8.32 0.89 -2.91
CA ILE A 264 -8.07 1.28 -1.53
C ILE A 264 -9.08 0.58 -0.62
N CYS A 265 -10.38 0.65 -0.94
CA CYS A 265 -11.44 -0.01 -0.17
C CYS A 265 -11.23 -1.52 -0.08
N GLU A 266 -10.91 -2.19 -1.20
CA GLU A 266 -10.58 -3.61 -1.21
C GLU A 266 -9.37 -3.91 -0.32
N SER A 267 -8.33 -3.08 -0.37
CA SER A 267 -7.14 -3.29 0.46
C SER A 267 -7.39 -3.05 1.94
N VAL A 268 -8.33 -2.17 2.31
CA VAL A 268 -8.76 -1.97 3.70
C VAL A 268 -9.58 -3.16 4.18
N LYS A 269 -10.57 -3.60 3.40
CA LYS A 269 -11.41 -4.78 3.72
C LYS A 269 -10.59 -6.06 3.87
N ASN A 270 -9.57 -6.22 3.02
CA ASN A 270 -8.66 -7.36 3.05
C ASN A 270 -7.55 -7.24 4.10
N ARG A 271 -7.57 -6.22 4.97
CA ARG A 271 -6.64 -6.14 6.10
C ARG A 271 -6.87 -7.36 6.98
N LYS A 272 -5.79 -8.11 7.20
CA LYS A 272 -5.77 -9.24 8.13
C LYS A 272 -5.17 -8.77 9.44
N MET A 273 -5.71 -9.27 10.53
CA MET A 273 -5.13 -9.13 11.86
C MET A 273 -5.13 -10.50 12.53
N PHE A 274 -4.10 -10.77 13.32
CA PHE A 274 -4.03 -11.97 14.14
C PHE A 274 -4.37 -11.66 15.60
N ASN A 275 -5.27 -12.44 16.17
CA ASN A 275 -5.52 -12.50 17.60
C ASN A 275 -5.24 -13.94 18.09
N LYS A 276 -4.61 -14.10 19.26
CA LYS A 276 -4.25 -15.43 19.80
C LYS A 276 -5.47 -16.35 20.04
N GLU A 277 -6.63 -15.77 20.32
CA GLU A 277 -7.88 -16.47 20.64
C GLU A 277 -8.73 -16.74 19.40
N VAL A 278 -8.83 -15.76 18.50
CA VAL A 278 -9.73 -15.80 17.32
C VAL A 278 -9.01 -16.22 16.03
N GLY A 279 -7.67 -16.21 16.03
CA GLY A 279 -6.86 -16.45 14.85
C GLY A 279 -6.85 -15.26 13.89
N ILE A 280 -6.81 -15.53 12.59
CA ILE A 280 -6.81 -14.48 11.56
C ILE A 280 -8.24 -13.97 11.37
N PHE A 281 -8.43 -12.66 11.50
CA PHE A 281 -9.71 -11.99 11.25
C PHE A 281 -9.53 -10.75 10.36
N TYR A 282 -10.65 -10.21 9.88
CA TYR A 282 -10.72 -9.06 8.98
C TYR A 282 -11.53 -7.94 9.63
N PRO A 283 -10.88 -6.97 10.31
CA PRO A 283 -11.55 -5.98 11.16
C PRO A 283 -12.56 -5.09 10.42
N TYR A 284 -12.38 -4.87 9.11
CA TYR A 284 -13.11 -3.85 8.35
C TYR A 284 -14.13 -4.42 7.35
N VAL A 285 -14.57 -5.68 7.54
CA VAL A 285 -15.51 -6.33 6.61
C VAL A 285 -16.98 -6.01 6.92
N ALA A 286 -17.31 -5.69 8.17
CA ALA A 286 -18.68 -5.41 8.59
C ALA A 286 -19.29 -4.17 7.89
N ASP A 287 -20.62 -4.17 7.72
CA ASP A 287 -21.35 -3.13 6.97
C ASP A 287 -21.14 -1.71 7.51
N LYS A 288 -20.99 -1.53 8.83
CA LYS A 288 -20.67 -0.23 9.44
C LYS A 288 -19.40 0.41 8.89
N TYR A 289 -18.47 -0.37 8.34
CA TYR A 289 -17.24 0.11 7.73
C TYR A 289 -17.41 0.39 6.24
N LYS A 290 -18.40 -0.21 5.56
CA LYS A 290 -18.73 0.09 4.17
C LYS A 290 -19.15 1.55 4.03
N GLU A 291 -20.09 2.00 4.86
CA GLU A 291 -20.56 3.39 4.87
C GLU A 291 -19.42 4.39 5.17
N GLN A 292 -18.53 4.03 6.10
CA GLN A 292 -17.36 4.87 6.43
C GLN A 292 -16.36 4.95 5.26
N LEU A 293 -16.14 3.85 4.54
CA LEU A 293 -15.29 3.82 3.35
C LEU A 293 -15.88 4.64 2.19
N GLU A 294 -17.18 4.55 1.98
CA GLU A 294 -17.89 5.37 0.99
C GLU A 294 -17.76 6.85 1.32
N LYS A 295 -17.99 7.22 2.59
CA LYS A 295 -17.79 8.60 3.07
C LYS A 295 -16.33 9.07 2.90
N LEU A 296 -15.35 8.23 3.20
CA LEU A 296 -13.93 8.54 2.99
C LEU A 296 -13.62 8.76 1.50
N ASN A 297 -14.13 7.93 0.60
CA ASN A 297 -13.95 8.11 -0.83
C ASN A 297 -14.57 9.41 -1.35
N GLN A 298 -15.78 9.73 -0.89
CA GLN A 298 -16.44 10.96 -1.25
C GLN A 298 -15.63 12.17 -0.78
N LEU A 299 -15.20 12.16 0.48
CA LEU A 299 -14.42 13.25 1.07
C LEU A 299 -13.08 13.43 0.38
N VAL A 300 -12.39 12.35 -0.03
CA VAL A 300 -11.01 12.41 -0.54
C VAL A 300 -10.92 12.52 -2.05
N PHE A 301 -11.76 11.81 -2.80
CA PHE A 301 -11.74 11.77 -4.26
C PHE A 301 -12.92 12.53 -4.90
N GLY A 302 -13.96 12.87 -4.15
CA GLY A 302 -15.19 13.45 -4.69
C GLY A 302 -16.08 12.43 -5.42
N VAL A 303 -15.85 11.13 -5.22
CA VAL A 303 -16.58 10.04 -5.91
C VAL A 303 -17.78 9.61 -5.06
N ASN A 304 -18.99 9.69 -5.62
CA ASN A 304 -20.24 9.46 -4.89
C ASN A 304 -20.73 7.99 -4.89
N GLU A 305 -20.16 7.08 -5.70
CA GLU A 305 -20.62 5.68 -5.78
C GLU A 305 -19.47 4.67 -5.84
N ILE A 306 -19.46 3.72 -4.90
CA ILE A 306 -18.74 2.45 -5.10
C ILE A 306 -19.71 1.51 -5.81
N ILE A 307 -19.52 1.31 -7.12
CA ILE A 307 -20.28 0.30 -7.88
C ILE A 307 -20.05 -1.06 -7.20
N ASN A 308 -21.15 -1.70 -6.79
CA ASN A 308 -21.21 -3.00 -6.13
C ASN A 308 -20.11 -3.97 -6.60
N ILE A 309 -19.08 -4.12 -5.77
CA ILE A 309 -18.11 -5.21 -5.90
C ILE A 309 -18.91 -6.48 -5.58
N LYS A 310 -19.06 -7.38 -6.55
CA LYS A 310 -19.67 -8.69 -6.32
C LYS A 310 -19.00 -9.34 -5.11
N ASP A 311 -19.77 -9.56 -4.05
CA ASP A 311 -19.38 -10.32 -2.87
C ASP A 311 -18.97 -11.74 -3.29
N ASN A 312 -17.67 -11.95 -3.45
CA ASN A 312 -17.09 -13.28 -3.65
C ASN A 312 -16.26 -13.67 -2.41
N THR A 313 -16.79 -13.38 -1.23
CA THR A 313 -16.25 -13.88 0.03
C THR A 313 -17.32 -14.74 0.70
N ASN A 314 -17.14 -16.06 0.62
CA ASN A 314 -17.67 -17.00 1.60
C ASN A 314 -17.11 -16.59 2.97
N ILE A 315 -17.84 -15.73 3.68
CA ILE A 315 -17.56 -15.35 5.05
C ILE A 315 -18.19 -16.43 5.92
N ILE A 316 -17.36 -17.13 6.69
CA ILE A 316 -17.82 -17.91 7.83
C ILE A 316 -18.31 -16.89 8.86
N ASN A 317 -19.62 -16.91 9.14
CA ASN A 317 -20.28 -16.00 10.09
C ASN A 317 -19.61 -16.00 11.47
N ILE A 318 -19.15 -14.81 11.89
CA ILE A 318 -18.72 -14.48 13.25
C ILE A 318 -19.96 -13.99 14.03
N GLU A 319 -21.01 -14.79 14.10
CA GLU A 319 -22.14 -14.54 15.02
C GLU A 319 -21.99 -15.33 16.32
N ASN A 320 -21.07 -16.30 16.38
CA ASN A 320 -20.89 -17.17 17.55
C ASN A 320 -19.92 -16.64 18.62
N TYR A 321 -19.35 -15.45 18.46
CA TYR A 321 -18.36 -14.90 19.41
C TYR A 321 -18.87 -13.72 20.27
N LEU A 322 -20.11 -13.26 20.08
CA LEU A 322 -20.66 -12.13 20.86
C LEU A 322 -21.26 -12.50 22.23
N ASN A 323 -21.09 -13.75 22.69
CA ASN A 323 -21.67 -14.22 23.95
C ASN A 323 -20.66 -14.58 25.05
N ILE A 324 -19.40 -14.14 24.97
CA ILE A 324 -18.44 -14.36 26.05
C ILE A 324 -17.72 -13.04 26.38
N GLU A 325 -18.12 -12.46 27.53
CA GLU A 325 -17.32 -11.62 28.45
C GLU A 325 -16.85 -10.26 27.90
N ASN A 326 -17.45 -9.10 28.24
CA ASN A 326 -17.62 -8.49 29.57
C ASN A 326 -16.48 -8.84 30.54
N GLU A 327 -15.67 -7.82 30.84
CA GLU A 327 -14.57 -7.78 31.83
C GLU A 327 -13.21 -8.33 31.34
N ASN A 328 -12.36 -7.45 30.80
CA ASN A 328 -11.17 -6.97 31.50
C ASN A 328 -10.29 -6.06 30.63
N ASN A 329 -9.89 -4.94 31.21
CA ASN A 329 -8.79 -4.10 30.74
C ASN A 329 -7.48 -4.88 30.74
N ASN A 330 -6.70 -4.82 29.67
CA ASN A 330 -5.31 -4.35 29.71
C ASN A 330 -4.64 -4.33 28.33
N GLU A 331 -3.65 -3.45 28.28
CA GLU A 331 -2.74 -3.13 27.20
C GLU A 331 -1.93 -4.32 26.66
N ASP A 332 -1.40 -4.08 25.46
CA ASP A 332 -0.17 -4.60 24.86
C ASP A 332 -0.18 -5.69 23.78
N MET A 333 0.69 -5.37 22.81
CA MET A 333 1.34 -6.19 21.78
C MET A 333 0.57 -6.49 20.49
N PHE A 334 0.76 -5.59 19.51
CA PHE A 334 0.69 -5.91 18.08
C PHE A 334 2.08 -6.10 17.49
N TYR A 335 2.44 -7.35 17.19
CA TYR A 335 3.50 -7.70 16.25
C TYR A 335 2.85 -8.08 14.91
N GLU A 336 3.04 -7.29 13.85
CA GLU A 336 2.86 -7.77 12.48
C GLU A 336 3.91 -7.18 11.52
N ASN A 337 4.76 -8.10 11.07
CA ASN A 337 5.41 -8.30 9.78
C ASN A 337 5.63 -7.13 8.79
N GLU A 338 6.92 -6.96 8.53
CA GLU A 338 7.59 -6.28 7.43
C GLU A 338 7.05 -6.66 6.04
N GLU A 339 6.73 -5.66 5.23
CA GLU A 339 7.23 -5.52 3.86
C GLU A 339 7.01 -4.06 3.41
N MET A 340 8.13 -3.33 3.25
CA MET A 340 8.35 -2.28 2.26
C MET A 340 7.55 -0.96 2.36
N PHE A 341 8.05 -0.05 3.18
CA PHE A 341 8.03 1.37 2.81
C PHE A 341 9.28 1.65 1.97
N PRO A 342 9.16 2.16 0.73
CA PRO A 342 10.30 2.74 0.05
C PRO A 342 10.57 4.10 0.70
N PHE A 343 11.51 4.10 1.65
CA PHE A 343 12.14 5.32 2.17
C PHE A 343 13.00 5.99 1.12
#